data_AF-A0A9D7H8K4-F1
#
_entry.id   AF-A0A9D7H8K4-F1
#
_cell.length_a   1.000
_cell.length_b   1.000
_cell.length_c   1.000
_cell.angle_alpha   90.00
_cell.angle_beta   90.00
_cell.angle_gamma   90.00
#
_symmetry.space_group_name_H-M   'P 1'
#
loop_
_entity.id
_entity.type
_entity.pdbx_description
1 polymer ?
#
loop_
_entity_poly.entity_id
_entity_poly.type
_entity_poly.pdbx_seq_one_letter_code
_entity_poly.pdbx_strand_id
1 'polypeptide(L)'
;MKLRLPHLTPVAKGQLWGMGVGLGTALLAVEHFELGYRIFFIGAAAAWIASEFFLARRLTGTDWKTIAVAILTGISFPWIGFSFAFSLNAIAP
;
A
#
# COMPACT_ATOMS: atom_id res chain seq x y z
N MET A 1 -12.45 -20.67 21.50
CA MET A 1 -11.66 -19.43 21.63
C MET A 1 -12.44 -18.28 20.99
N LYS A 2 -12.80 -17.23 21.73
CA LYS A 2 -13.34 -16.01 21.12
C LYS A 2 -12.17 -15.25 20.49
N LEU A 3 -12.06 -15.28 19.16
CA LEU A 3 -11.14 -14.42 18.41
C LEU A 3 -11.54 -12.97 18.65
N ARG A 4 -10.84 -12.29 19.58
CA ARG A 4 -10.94 -10.84 19.71
C ARG A 4 -10.06 -10.24 18.62
N LEU A 5 -10.68 -9.59 17.63
CA LEU A 5 -9.94 -8.84 16.63
C LEU A 5 -9.09 -7.76 17.33
N PRO A 6 -7.81 -7.60 16.94
CA PRO A 6 -6.98 -6.55 17.51
C PRO A 6 -7.62 -5.18 17.26
N HIS A 7 -7.63 -4.34 18.29
CA HIS A 7 -8.13 -2.96 18.16
C HIS A 7 -7.14 -2.17 17.30
N LEU A 8 -7.51 -1.93 16.04
CA LEU A 8 -6.73 -1.11 15.13
C LEU A 8 -6.88 0.38 15.49
N THR A 9 -5.76 1.10 15.50
CA THR A 9 -5.76 2.55 15.66
C THR A 9 -6.46 3.22 14.46
N PRO A 10 -7.00 4.46 14.61
CA PRO A 10 -7.58 5.18 13.48
C PRO A 10 -6.64 5.33 12.28
N VAL A 11 -5.34 5.54 12.53
CA VAL A 11 -4.29 5.56 11.50
C VAL A 11 -4.21 4.24 10.75
N ALA A 12 -4.11 3.12 11.48
CA ALA A 12 -4.02 1.80 10.87
C ALA A 12 -5.26 1.49 10.02
N LYS A 13 -6.46 1.91 10.48
CA LYS A 13 -7.70 1.79 9.69
C LYS A 13 -7.65 2.64 8.41
N GLY A 14 -7.19 3.88 8.50
CA GLY A 14 -7.04 4.76 7.33
C GLY A 14 -6.06 4.21 6.31
N GLN A 15 -4.90 3.73 6.76
CA GLN A 15 -3.88 3.13 5.90
C GLN A 15 -4.37 1.83 5.25
N LEU A 16 -5.05 0.95 6.00
CA LEU A 16 -5.66 -0.26 5.44
C LEU A 16 -6.73 0.04 4.40
N TRP A 17 -7.58 1.04 4.65
CA TRP A 17 -8.56 1.48 3.66
C TRP A 17 -7.87 2.01 2.39
N GLY A 18 -6.86 2.85 2.56
CA GLY A 18 -6.06 3.37 1.45
C GLY A 18 -5.37 2.27 0.65
N MET A 19 -4.79 1.28 1.33
CA MET A 19 -4.22 0.08 0.69
C MET A 19 -5.26 -0.70 -0.10
N GLY A 20 -6.47 -0.88 0.42
CA GLY A 20 -7.55 -1.57 -0.30
C GLY A 20 -7.93 -0.86 -1.59
N VAL A 21 -8.11 0.46 -1.54
CA VAL A 21 -8.45 1.29 -2.71
C VAL A 21 -7.28 1.33 -3.71
N GLY A 22 -6.06 1.56 -3.22
CA GLY A 22 -4.85 1.56 -4.02
C GLY A 22 -4.61 0.22 -4.70
N LEU A 23 -4.83 -0.89 -3.99
CA LEU A 23 -4.65 -2.24 -4.52
C LEU A 23 -5.67 -2.53 -5.62
N GLY A 24 -6.95 -2.22 -5.42
CA GLY A 24 -7.98 -2.43 -6.44
C GLY A 24 -7.68 -1.65 -7.72
N THR A 25 -7.29 -0.37 -7.59
CA THR A 25 -6.97 0.47 -8.75
C THR A 25 -5.66 0.09 -9.44
N ALA A 26 -4.61 -0.21 -8.66
CA ALA A 26 -3.32 -0.61 -9.23
C ALA A 26 -3.37 -2.02 -9.84
N LEU A 27 -4.14 -2.97 -9.29
CA LEU A 27 -4.32 -4.29 -9.88
C LEU A 27 -5.01 -4.22 -11.24
N LEU A 28 -6.04 -3.37 -11.38
CA LEU A 28 -6.68 -3.13 -12.67
C LEU A 28 -5.67 -2.59 -13.70
N ALA A 29 -4.76 -1.71 -13.28
CA ALA A 29 -3.68 -1.25 -14.14
C ALA A 29 -2.69 -2.37 -14.49
N VAL A 30 -2.25 -3.17 -13.52
CA VAL A 30 -1.37 -4.35 -13.75
C VAL A 30 -1.98 -5.29 -14.78
N GLU A 31 -3.29 -5.57 -14.68
CA GLU A 31 -4.01 -6.42 -15.62
C GLU A 31 -4.11 -5.78 -17.01
N HIS A 32 -4.46 -4.50 -17.09
CA HIS A 32 -4.56 -3.78 -18.37
C HIS A 32 -3.23 -3.72 -19.14
N PHE A 33 -2.11 -3.62 -18.42
CA PHE A 33 -0.76 -3.57 -19.00
C PHE A 33 -0.08 -4.95 -19.07
N GLU A 34 -0.80 -6.04 -18.77
CA GLU A 34 -0.29 -7.42 -18.77
C GLU A 34 0.99 -7.61 -17.95
N LEU A 35 1.12 -6.88 -16.84
CA LEU A 35 2.31 -6.89 -16.00
C LEU A 35 2.35 -8.12 -15.08
N GLY A 36 3.56 -8.54 -14.71
CA GLY A 36 3.75 -9.67 -13.80
C GLY A 36 3.28 -9.37 -12.37
N TYR A 37 2.20 -10.03 -11.94
CA TYR A 37 1.65 -9.94 -10.56
C TYR A 37 2.70 -10.16 -9.47
N ARG A 38 3.66 -11.07 -9.69
CA ARG A 38 4.72 -11.36 -8.71
C ARG A 38 5.56 -10.13 -8.40
N ILE A 39 6.01 -9.42 -9.44
CA ILE A 39 6.86 -8.24 -9.32
C ILE A 39 6.07 -7.11 -8.67
N PHE A 40 4.81 -6.94 -9.09
CA PHE A 40 3.88 -5.98 -8.49
C PHE A 40 3.75 -6.17 -6.98
N PHE A 41 3.40 -7.39 -6.52
CA PHE A 41 3.21 -7.67 -5.10
C PHE A 41 4.51 -7.54 -4.30
N ILE A 42 5.65 -7.95 -4.86
CA ILE A 42 6.97 -7.76 -4.22
C ILE A 42 7.27 -6.27 -4.05
N GLY A 43 7.09 -5.46 -5.09
CA GLY A 43 7.31 -4.02 -5.03
C GLY A 43 6.39 -3.30 -4.05
N ALA A 44 5.11 -3.67 -4.05
CA ALA A 44 4.13 -3.11 -3.12
C ALA A 44 4.44 -3.48 -1.65
N ALA A 45 4.80 -4.74 -1.41
CA ALA A 45 5.20 -5.21 -0.07
C ALA A 45 6.48 -4.53 0.41
N ALA A 46 7.49 -4.39 -0.45
CA ALA A 46 8.72 -3.69 -0.12
C ALA A 46 8.47 -2.21 0.23
N ALA A 47 7.63 -1.52 -0.53
CA ALA A 47 7.24 -0.14 -0.25
C ALA A 47 6.51 0.00 1.09
N TRP A 48 5.58 -0.91 1.39
CA TRP A 48 4.89 -0.93 2.67
C TRP A 48 5.85 -1.20 3.84
N ILE A 49 6.69 -2.23 3.75
CA ILE A 49 7.67 -2.56 4.79
C ILE A 49 8.61 -1.38 5.04
N ALA A 50 9.12 -0.74 3.98
CA ALA A 50 9.94 0.46 4.12
C ALA A 50 9.18 1.56 4.88
N SER A 51 7.90 1.76 4.58
CA SER A 51 7.06 2.73 5.29
C SER A 51 6.90 2.40 6.77
N GLU A 52 6.82 1.12 7.17
CA GLU A 52 6.71 0.74 8.59
C GLU A 52 7.96 1.17 9.37
N PHE A 53 9.14 1.11 8.76
CA PHE A 53 10.38 1.56 9.41
C PHE A 53 10.45 3.08 9.59
N PHE A 54 9.89 3.87 8.66
CA PHE A 54 10.02 5.33 8.65
C PHE A 54 8.79 6.08 9.19
N LEU A 55 7.59 5.71 8.73
CA LEU A 55 6.33 6.42 8.92
C LEU A 55 5.53 5.90 10.12
N ALA A 56 5.51 4.58 10.37
CA ALA A 56 4.69 4.02 11.46
C ALA A 56 5.11 4.53 12.85
N ARG A 57 6.38 4.91 13.02
CA ARG A 57 6.89 5.52 14.26
C ARG A 57 6.46 6.99 14.46
N ARG A 58 6.00 7.65 13.39
CA ARG A 58 5.68 9.09 13.37
C ARG A 58 4.18 9.38 13.21
N LEU A 59 3.41 8.44 12.67
CA LEU A 59 1.97 8.55 12.47
C LEU A 59 1.21 7.99 13.68
N THR A 60 1.26 8.73 14.79
CA THR A 60 0.54 8.39 16.03
C THR A 60 -0.40 9.53 16.39
N GLY A 61 -1.56 9.59 15.75
CA GLY A 61 -2.54 10.67 15.95
C GLY A 61 -3.94 10.28 15.50
N THR A 62 -4.95 11.01 15.94
CA THR A 62 -6.36 10.80 15.57
C THR A 62 -6.98 12.00 14.86
N ASP A 63 -6.19 13.03 14.59
CA ASP A 63 -6.61 14.18 13.83
C ASP A 63 -6.79 13.82 12.35
N TRP A 64 -7.66 14.59 11.67
CA TRP A 64 -7.99 14.36 10.28
C TRP A 64 -6.77 14.39 9.35
N LYS A 65 -5.77 15.24 9.63
CA LYS A 65 -4.57 15.35 8.78
C LYS A 65 -3.76 14.06 8.87
N THR A 66 -3.54 13.53 10.07
CA THR A 66 -2.85 12.25 10.26
C THR A 66 -3.57 11.09 9.56
N ILE A 67 -4.90 11.04 9.66
CA ILE A 67 -5.70 10.01 8.96
C ILE A 67 -5.60 10.16 7.44
N ALA A 68 -5.66 11.39 6.91
CA ALA A 68 -5.51 11.64 5.48
C ALA A 68 -4.12 11.20 4.98
N VAL A 69 -3.05 11.48 5.72
CA VAL A 69 -1.70 11.00 5.38
C VAL A 69 -1.63 9.48 5.44
N ALA A 70 -2.26 8.84 6.43
CA ALA A 70 -2.33 7.38 6.52
C ALA A 70 -3.04 6.77 5.28
N ILE A 71 -4.15 7.35 4.85
CA ILE A 71 -4.86 6.94 3.64
C ILE A 71 -3.97 7.10 2.40
N LEU A 72 -3.38 8.28 2.20
CA LEU A 72 -2.55 8.57 1.03
C LEU A 72 -1.32 7.66 0.95
N THR A 73 -0.66 7.40 2.09
CA THR A 73 0.45 6.46 2.16
C THR A 73 -0.01 5.04 1.83
N GLY A 74 -1.15 4.60 2.39
CA GLY A 74 -1.76 3.32 2.07
C GLY A 74 -2.05 3.14 0.57
N ILE A 75 -2.64 4.14 -0.09
CA ILE A 75 -2.89 4.14 -1.54
C ILE A 75 -1.59 4.05 -2.34
N SER A 76 -0.53 4.70 -1.85
CA SER A 76 0.73 4.81 -2.58
C SER A 76 1.47 3.48 -2.70
N PHE A 77 1.38 2.56 -1.73
CA PHE A 77 2.20 1.34 -1.76
C PHE A 77 1.87 0.42 -2.94
N PRO A 78 0.60 0.08 -3.24
CA PRO A 78 0.27 -0.67 -4.44
C PRO A 78 0.71 0.03 -5.73
N TRP A 79 0.54 1.36 -5.81
CA TRP A 79 0.98 2.14 -6.98
C TRP A 79 2.51 2.15 -7.16
N ILE A 80 3.28 2.12 -6.07
CA ILE A 80 4.74 1.92 -6.14
C ILE A 80 5.06 0.53 -6.69
N GLY A 81 4.34 -0.51 -6.26
CA GLY A 81 4.46 -1.86 -6.83
C GLY A 81 4.15 -1.89 -8.33
N PHE A 82 3.11 -1.19 -8.77
CA PHE A 82 2.78 -1.04 -10.19
C PHE A 82 3.90 -0.35 -10.95
N SER A 83 4.36 0.81 -10.48
CA SER A 83 5.46 1.56 -11.12
C SER A 83 6.72 0.71 -11.24
N PHE A 84 7.04 -0.08 -10.21
CA PHE A 84 8.19 -0.98 -10.24
C PHE A 84 8.03 -2.09 -11.28
N ALA A 85 6.86 -2.74 -11.32
CA ALA A 85 6.56 -3.77 -12.32
C ALA A 85 6.56 -3.21 -13.75
N PHE A 86 5.99 -2.01 -13.93
CA PHE A 86 5.94 -1.33 -15.21
C PHE A 86 7.35 -0.97 -15.71
N SER A 87 8.18 -0.37 -14.84
CA SER A 87 9.57 -0.04 -15.19
C SER A 87 10.41 -1.27 -15.52
N LEU A 88 10.25 -2.36 -14.77
CA LEU A 88 10.96 -3.62 -15.06
C LEU A 88 10.51 -4.26 -16.37
N ASN A 89 9.22 -4.21 -16.68
CA ASN A 89 8.69 -4.71 -17.96
C ASN A 89 9.18 -3.86 -19.14
N ALA A 90 9.27 -2.53 -18.97
CA ALA A 90 9.74 -1.63 -20.01
C ALA A 90 11.22 -1.78 -20.36
N ILE A 91 12.04 -2.34 -19.46
CA ILE A 91 13.47 -2.60 -19.68
C ILE A 91 13.79 -4.08 -19.91
N ALA A 92 12.79 -4.97 -19.80
CA ALA A 92 12.96 -6.37 -20.12
C ALA A 92 13.11 -6.52 -21.65
N PRO A 93 14.13 -7.26 -22.14
CA PRO A 93 14.42 -7.41 -23.57
C PRO A 93 13.41 -8.30 -24.31
#